data_AF-A0A7H9HUG0-F1
#
_entry.id   AF-A0A7H9HUG0-F1
#
_cell.length_a   1.000
_cell.length_b   1.000
_cell.length_c   1.000
_cell.angle_alpha   90.00
_cell.angle_beta   90.00
_cell.angle_gamma   90.00
#
_symmetry.space_group_name_H-M   'P 1'
#
loop_
_entity.id
_entity.type
_entity.pdbx_description
1 polymer ?
#
loop_
_entity_poly.entity_id
_entity_poly.type
_entity_poly.pdbx_seq_one_letter_code
_entity_poly.pdbx_strand_id
1 'polypeptide(L)'
;MNAPDKPFHSTKESITTRVGELITIKSSTASYENLNKCILITEMDTVPSQSGSLILRNIKNSTVKLEPPPFSSGSILITDCDELLIICSTPPNNAVQVRLHNLSNCKLLIQPIDSTTKQVIVLENCSDCIFHKSTEHLLNLQNFSVLALRGKDDSVEETNAYRFEPFDVAMSAHQL
;
A
#
# COMPACT_ATOMS: atom_id res chain seq x y z
N MET A 1 12.73 4.36 -40.37
CA MET A 1 13.75 3.60 -39.63
C MET A 1 13.21 3.38 -38.23
N ASN A 2 12.66 2.19 -37.97
CA ASN A 2 12.13 1.86 -36.64
C ASN A 2 13.30 1.38 -35.78
N ALA A 3 13.53 2.06 -34.65
CA ALA A 3 14.45 1.56 -33.64
C ALA A 3 13.92 0.22 -33.11
N PRO A 4 14.79 -0.77 -32.85
CA PRO A 4 14.36 -2.00 -32.22
C PRO A 4 13.96 -1.71 -30.77
N ASP A 5 12.74 -2.09 -30.40
CA ASP A 5 12.31 -2.20 -29.00
C ASP A 5 13.32 -3.08 -28.27
N LYS A 6 14.09 -2.47 -27.36
CA LYS A 6 14.88 -3.24 -26.41
C LYS A 6 13.88 -3.97 -25.51
N PRO A 7 14.05 -5.29 -25.29
CA PRO A 7 13.21 -6.00 -24.33
C PRO A 7 13.46 -5.36 -22.96
N PHE A 8 12.42 -4.79 -22.37
CA PHE A 8 12.46 -4.28 -21.01
C PHE A 8 12.58 -5.50 -20.09
N HIS A 9 13.80 -5.88 -19.74
CA HIS A 9 14.03 -6.84 -18.67
C HIS A 9 13.63 -6.18 -17.36
N SER A 10 12.36 -6.33 -16.99
CA SER A 10 11.88 -6.09 -15.63
C SER A 10 12.55 -7.11 -14.71
N THR A 11 13.71 -6.76 -14.17
CA THR A 11 14.30 -7.48 -13.04
C THR A 11 13.37 -7.33 -11.84
N LYS A 12 12.71 -8.44 -11.49
CA LYS A 12 11.90 -8.55 -10.29
C LYS A 12 12.81 -8.39 -9.08
N GLU A 13 12.63 -7.31 -8.34
CA GLU A 13 13.35 -7.11 -7.08
C GLU A 13 12.66 -7.93 -5.98
N SER A 14 13.44 -8.60 -5.14
CA SER A 14 12.90 -9.32 -4.00
C SER A 14 13.83 -9.13 -2.82
N ILE A 15 13.35 -8.45 -1.78
CA ILE A 15 14.06 -8.35 -0.51
C ILE A 15 13.29 -9.17 0.51
N THR A 16 14.01 -10.06 1.18
CA THR A 16 13.47 -10.87 2.26
C THR A 16 14.27 -10.60 3.54
N THR A 17 13.55 -10.52 4.65
CA THR A 17 14.10 -10.56 6.01
C THR A 17 15.14 -9.47 6.31
N ARG A 18 14.66 -8.32 6.79
CA ARG A 18 15.49 -7.21 7.32
C ARG A 18 14.90 -6.67 8.62
N VAL A 19 15.75 -6.08 9.45
CA VAL A 19 15.34 -5.43 10.69
C VAL A 19 16.04 -4.08 10.84
N GLY A 20 15.29 -3.00 11.10
CA GLY A 20 15.89 -1.69 11.40
C GLY A 20 16.51 -0.99 10.20
N GLU A 21 16.17 -1.37 8.97
CA GLU A 21 16.82 -0.84 7.76
C GLU A 21 15.94 0.19 7.02
N LEU A 22 16.61 1.16 6.41
CA LEU A 22 16.03 1.99 5.35
C LEU A 22 16.20 1.24 4.02
N ILE A 23 15.08 0.97 3.36
CA ILE A 23 15.00 0.24 2.10
C ILE A 23 14.46 1.17 1.03
N THR A 24 15.21 1.32 -0.06
CA THR A 24 14.78 2.09 -1.23
C THR A 24 14.15 1.18 -2.25
N ILE A 25 12.90 1.46 -2.64
CA ILE A 25 12.15 0.75 -3.67
C ILE A 25 12.51 1.36 -5.02
N LYS A 26 13.14 0.55 -5.89
CA LYS A 26 13.64 0.99 -7.20
C LYS A 26 12.90 0.32 -8.35
N SER A 27 12.60 -0.97 -8.22
CA SER A 27 11.94 -1.73 -9.29
C SER A 27 10.44 -1.47 -9.33
N SER A 28 9.89 -1.36 -10.54
CA SER A 28 8.44 -1.30 -10.78
C SER A 28 7.74 -2.62 -10.46
N THR A 29 8.48 -3.73 -10.43
CA THR A 29 7.97 -5.03 -10.00
C THR A 29 8.84 -5.57 -8.87
N ALA A 30 8.31 -5.54 -7.64
CA ALA A 30 9.08 -5.88 -6.45
C ALA A 30 8.24 -6.61 -5.38
N SER A 31 8.89 -7.47 -4.61
CA SER A 31 8.33 -8.07 -3.38
C SER A 31 9.23 -7.75 -2.18
N TYR A 32 8.63 -7.28 -1.10
CA TYR A 32 9.31 -7.00 0.17
C TYR A 32 8.64 -7.81 1.27
N GLU A 33 9.38 -8.74 1.85
CA GLU A 33 8.80 -9.75 2.74
C GLU A 33 9.56 -9.89 4.06
N ASN A 34 8.84 -10.15 5.15
CA ASN A 34 9.41 -10.45 6.48
C ASN A 34 10.26 -9.30 7.06
N LEU A 35 9.76 -8.06 6.96
CA LEU A 35 10.48 -6.87 7.42
C LEU A 35 9.97 -6.41 8.78
N ASN A 36 10.86 -5.94 9.65
CA ASN A 36 10.49 -5.46 10.98
C ASN A 36 11.24 -4.19 11.35
N LYS A 37 10.55 -3.16 11.88
CA LYS A 37 11.17 -1.88 12.22
C LYS A 37 11.92 -1.22 11.05
N CYS A 38 11.46 -1.44 9.81
CA CYS A 38 12.08 -0.90 8.62
C CYS A 38 11.36 0.38 8.14
N ILE A 39 12.04 1.13 7.30
CA ILE A 39 11.45 2.24 6.54
C ILE A 39 11.60 1.90 5.06
N LEU A 40 10.51 1.81 4.33
CA LEU A 40 10.52 1.60 2.89
C LEU A 40 10.17 2.92 2.20
N ILE A 41 10.98 3.38 1.25
CA ILE A 41 10.74 4.62 0.49
C ILE A 41 10.89 4.38 -1.01
N THR A 42 10.04 4.97 -1.84
CA THR A 42 10.26 4.98 -3.29
C THR A 42 11.37 5.95 -3.70
N GLU A 43 12.20 5.54 -4.66
CA GLU A 43 13.21 6.41 -5.29
C GLU A 43 12.54 7.39 -6.27
N MET A 44 12.67 8.69 -5.99
CA MET A 44 12.04 9.78 -6.76
C MET A 44 12.71 10.06 -8.11
N ASP A 45 13.98 9.69 -8.30
CA ASP A 45 14.79 10.12 -9.44
C ASP A 45 14.64 9.23 -10.70
N THR A 46 13.63 8.35 -10.71
CA THR A 46 13.42 7.40 -11.81
C THR A 46 12.13 7.69 -12.55
N VAL A 47 12.19 7.61 -13.89
CA VAL A 47 10.98 7.69 -14.71
C VAL A 47 10.11 6.48 -14.37
N PRO A 48 8.86 6.66 -13.92
CA PRO A 48 7.99 5.55 -13.56
C PRO A 48 7.80 4.60 -14.75
N SER A 49 7.82 3.30 -14.49
CA SER A 49 7.44 2.32 -15.51
C SER A 49 5.95 2.48 -15.86
N GLN A 50 5.56 2.11 -17.09
CA GLN A 50 4.15 2.17 -17.47
C GLN A 50 3.28 1.23 -16.64
N SER A 51 3.81 0.05 -16.30
CA SER A 51 3.13 -0.94 -15.48
C SER A 51 4.05 -1.46 -14.38
N GLY A 52 3.45 -1.97 -13.30
CA GLY A 52 4.19 -2.55 -12.20
C GLY A 52 3.32 -3.32 -11.21
N SER A 53 3.97 -4.01 -10.28
CA SER A 53 3.30 -4.69 -9.17
C SER A 53 4.20 -4.68 -7.95
N LEU A 54 3.70 -4.13 -6.86
CA LEU A 54 4.38 -4.10 -5.57
C LEU A 54 3.67 -5.04 -4.60
N ILE A 55 4.43 -5.95 -4.00
CA ILE A 55 3.94 -6.84 -2.95
C ILE A 55 4.70 -6.53 -1.66
N LEU A 56 3.95 -6.22 -0.61
CA LEU A 56 4.45 -6.00 0.74
C LEU A 56 3.83 -7.06 1.64
N ARG A 57 4.63 -7.98 2.18
CA ARG A 57 4.12 -9.15 2.92
C ARG A 57 4.80 -9.35 4.25
N ASN A 58 4.03 -9.67 5.29
CA ASN A 58 4.57 -9.97 6.62
C ASN A 58 5.53 -8.88 7.13
N ILE A 59 5.09 -7.61 7.04
CA ILE A 59 5.85 -6.45 7.51
C ILE A 59 5.25 -6.00 8.85
N LYS A 60 6.12 -5.70 9.82
CA LYS A 60 5.71 -5.29 11.17
C LYS A 60 6.42 -4.04 11.64
N ASN A 61 5.74 -3.22 12.46
CA ASN A 61 6.37 -2.08 13.16
C ASN A 61 7.13 -1.13 12.21
N SER A 62 6.68 -0.98 10.98
CA SER A 62 7.47 -0.34 9.91
C SER A 62 6.73 0.83 9.28
N THR A 63 7.47 1.70 8.61
CA THR A 63 6.90 2.77 7.78
C THR A 63 7.07 2.43 6.31
N VAL A 64 6.04 2.63 5.50
CA VAL A 64 6.06 2.48 4.05
C VAL A 64 5.65 3.80 3.41
N LYS A 65 6.51 4.36 2.56
CA LYS A 65 6.29 5.61 1.82
C LYS A 65 6.38 5.38 0.31
N LEU A 66 5.23 5.42 -0.35
CA LEU A 66 5.08 5.24 -1.80
C LEU A 66 4.57 6.55 -2.43
N GLU A 67 5.46 7.53 -2.59
CA GLU A 67 5.09 8.91 -2.95
C GLU A 67 5.89 9.45 -4.14
N PRO A 68 5.53 9.12 -5.40
CA PRO A 68 4.58 8.09 -5.85
C PRO A 68 5.25 6.70 -6.01
N PRO A 69 4.50 5.61 -6.28
CA PRO A 69 5.10 4.31 -6.62
C PRO A 69 5.91 4.36 -7.92
N PRO A 70 6.84 3.40 -8.15
CA PRO A 70 7.73 3.37 -9.33
C PRO A 70 7.03 2.97 -10.65
N PHE A 71 5.70 3.06 -10.72
CA PHE A 71 4.89 2.75 -11.90
C PHE A 71 3.61 3.58 -11.96
N SER A 72 3.11 3.83 -13.17
CA SER A 72 1.89 4.62 -13.40
C SER A 72 0.60 3.79 -13.43
N SER A 73 0.68 2.48 -13.68
CA SER A 73 -0.47 1.56 -13.62
C SER A 73 -0.09 0.20 -13.03
N GLY A 74 -1.08 -0.54 -12.50
CA GLY A 74 -0.87 -1.89 -11.99
C GLY A 74 -1.44 -2.13 -10.61
N SER A 75 -0.67 -2.72 -9.69
CA SER A 75 -1.18 -3.11 -8.38
C SER A 75 -0.20 -2.92 -7.23
N ILE A 76 -0.75 -2.60 -6.06
CA ILE A 76 -0.07 -2.64 -4.77
C ILE A 76 -0.87 -3.61 -3.89
N LEU A 77 -0.23 -4.70 -3.47
CA LEU A 77 -0.78 -5.68 -2.54
C LEU A 77 -0.01 -5.59 -1.23
N ILE A 78 -0.72 -5.28 -0.14
CA ILE A 78 -0.18 -5.27 1.22
C ILE A 78 -0.89 -6.38 1.99
N THR A 79 -0.14 -7.37 2.48
CA THR A 79 -0.71 -8.57 3.08
C THR A 79 0.00 -9.00 4.36
N ASP A 80 -0.76 -9.46 5.35
CA ASP A 80 -0.26 -10.05 6.60
C ASP A 80 0.62 -9.06 7.40
N CYS A 81 0.20 -7.81 7.48
CA CYS A 81 1.00 -6.72 8.06
C CYS A 81 0.39 -6.21 9.37
N ASP A 82 1.24 -5.76 10.29
CA ASP A 82 0.82 -5.31 11.62
C ASP A 82 1.61 -4.06 12.06
N GLU A 83 0.93 -3.12 12.70
CA GLU A 83 1.54 -1.89 13.24
C GLU A 83 2.34 -1.10 12.17
N LEU A 84 1.75 -0.90 10.99
CA LEU A 84 2.38 -0.10 9.93
C LEU A 84 1.89 1.33 9.91
N LEU A 85 2.78 2.25 9.52
CA LEU A 85 2.41 3.54 8.96
C LEU A 85 2.61 3.51 7.44
N ILE A 86 1.51 3.59 6.68
CA ILE A 86 1.51 3.59 5.22
C ILE A 86 1.19 4.99 4.73
N ILE A 87 2.10 5.58 3.97
CA ILE A 87 1.92 6.86 3.28
C ILE A 87 2.04 6.58 1.78
N CYS A 88 0.99 6.83 1.01
CA CYS A 88 0.98 6.50 -0.41
C CYS A 88 0.24 7.56 -1.23
N SER A 89 0.90 8.03 -2.29
CA SER A 89 0.29 8.83 -3.35
C SER A 89 -0.01 7.94 -4.55
N THR A 90 -1.29 7.75 -4.89
CA THR A 90 -1.69 6.85 -5.99
C THR A 90 -1.85 7.61 -7.32
N PRO A 91 -1.48 7.00 -8.46
CA PRO A 91 -1.78 7.54 -9.78
C PRO A 91 -3.28 7.79 -10.01
N PRO A 92 -3.64 8.74 -10.90
CA PRO A 92 -5.04 9.13 -11.14
C PRO A 92 -5.89 8.00 -11.74
N ASN A 93 -7.22 8.18 -11.72
CA ASN A 93 -8.19 7.33 -12.41
C ASN A 93 -8.18 5.85 -12.01
N ASN A 94 -7.78 5.53 -10.77
CA ASN A 94 -7.63 4.14 -10.32
C ASN A 94 -6.70 3.31 -11.20
N ALA A 95 -5.71 3.93 -11.84
CA ALA A 95 -4.73 3.22 -12.67
C ALA A 95 -3.91 2.20 -11.86
N VAL A 96 -3.80 2.40 -10.54
CA VAL A 96 -3.22 1.44 -9.59
C VAL A 96 -4.31 0.91 -8.66
N GLN A 97 -4.44 -0.41 -8.65
CA GLN A 97 -5.28 -1.11 -7.69
C GLN A 97 -4.55 -1.29 -6.36
N VAL A 98 -5.14 -0.80 -5.27
CA VAL A 98 -4.61 -1.02 -3.91
C VAL A 98 -5.46 -2.08 -3.22
N ARG A 99 -4.80 -3.16 -2.77
CA ARG A 99 -5.42 -4.25 -2.00
C ARG A 99 -4.72 -4.40 -0.66
N LEU A 100 -5.52 -4.41 0.39
CA LEU A 100 -5.10 -4.59 1.78
C LEU A 100 -5.72 -5.89 2.28
N HIS A 101 -4.89 -6.84 2.70
CA HIS A 101 -5.34 -8.15 3.14
C HIS A 101 -4.70 -8.51 4.49
N ASN A 102 -5.48 -8.90 5.50
CA ASN A 102 -4.94 -9.31 6.80
C ASN A 102 -4.03 -8.24 7.44
N LEU A 103 -4.50 -6.98 7.47
CA LEU A 103 -3.82 -5.88 8.16
C LEU A 103 -4.39 -5.68 9.57
N SER A 104 -3.52 -5.48 10.54
CA SER A 104 -3.91 -5.12 11.91
C SER A 104 -3.20 -3.86 12.40
N ASN A 105 -3.88 -3.01 13.18
CA ASN A 105 -3.29 -1.84 13.85
C ASN A 105 -2.54 -0.87 12.92
N CYS A 106 -2.91 -0.79 11.65
CA CYS A 106 -2.21 0.02 10.67
C CYS A 106 -2.78 1.44 10.59
N LYS A 107 -1.93 2.44 10.41
CA LYS A 107 -2.30 3.83 10.09
C LYS A 107 -2.01 4.08 8.60
N LEU A 108 -2.98 4.60 7.87
CA LEU A 108 -2.91 4.75 6.42
C LEU A 108 -3.26 6.18 5.99
N LEU A 109 -2.30 6.85 5.35
CA LEU A 109 -2.51 8.07 4.57
C LEU A 109 -2.36 7.72 3.09
N ILE A 110 -3.48 7.38 2.45
CA ILE A 110 -3.51 7.07 1.01
C ILE A 110 -4.29 8.18 0.31
N GLN A 111 -3.66 8.85 -0.65
CA GLN A 111 -4.24 9.96 -1.40
C GLN A 111 -3.96 9.81 -2.90
N PRO A 112 -4.95 10.00 -3.78
CA PRO A 112 -4.67 10.08 -5.20
C PRO A 112 -3.93 11.40 -5.52
N ILE A 113 -3.00 11.36 -6.48
CA ILE A 113 -2.26 12.54 -6.96
C ILE A 113 -3.22 13.56 -7.57
N ASP A 114 -4.30 13.09 -8.19
CA ASP A 114 -5.40 13.90 -8.69
C ASP A 114 -6.69 13.56 -7.93
N SER A 115 -7.39 14.58 -7.45
CA SER A 115 -8.63 14.45 -6.68
C SER A 115 -9.89 14.37 -7.55
N THR A 116 -9.77 14.36 -8.88
CA THR A 116 -10.90 14.22 -9.81
C THR A 116 -11.70 12.94 -9.62
N THR A 117 -11.04 11.85 -9.21
CA THR A 117 -11.67 10.55 -8.97
C THR A 117 -11.24 9.98 -7.62
N LYS A 118 -12.18 9.32 -6.94
CA LYS A 118 -11.86 8.62 -5.70
C LYS A 118 -10.98 7.40 -5.99
N GLN A 119 -9.96 7.18 -5.17
CA GLN A 119 -9.17 5.95 -5.18
C GLN A 119 -9.96 4.83 -4.50
N VAL A 120 -10.15 3.74 -5.20
CA VAL A 120 -10.74 2.50 -4.69
C VAL A 120 -9.68 1.71 -3.95
N ILE A 121 -9.99 1.30 -2.73
CA ILE A 121 -9.14 0.43 -1.92
C ILE A 121 -9.97 -0.78 -1.52
N VAL A 122 -9.46 -1.98 -1.84
CA VAL A 122 -10.08 -3.23 -1.42
C VAL A 122 -9.47 -3.67 -0.11
N LEU A 123 -10.31 -3.94 0.89
CA LEU A 123 -9.93 -4.45 2.20
C LEU A 123 -10.47 -5.85 2.40
N GLU A 124 -9.66 -6.74 2.94
CA GLU A 124 -10.05 -8.10 3.30
C GLU A 124 -9.36 -8.50 4.60
N ASN A 125 -10.12 -9.05 5.55
CA ASN A 125 -9.66 -9.48 6.86
C ASN A 125 -8.81 -8.43 7.60
N CYS A 126 -9.15 -7.15 7.48
CA CYS A 126 -8.44 -6.07 8.18
C CYS A 126 -9.12 -5.77 9.53
N SER A 127 -8.33 -5.35 10.52
CA SER A 127 -8.80 -4.94 11.85
C SER A 127 -8.05 -3.72 12.36
N ASP A 128 -8.75 -2.81 13.03
CA ASP A 128 -8.14 -1.65 13.68
C ASP A 128 -7.30 -0.75 12.75
N CYS A 129 -7.61 -0.74 11.45
CA CYS A 129 -6.97 0.15 10.50
C CYS A 129 -7.52 1.57 10.63
N ILE A 130 -6.63 2.56 10.73
CA ILE A 130 -6.99 3.97 10.81
C ILE A 130 -6.60 4.63 9.49
N PHE A 131 -7.58 5.03 8.69
CA PHE A 131 -7.33 5.91 7.56
C PHE A 131 -7.31 7.35 8.04
N HIS A 132 -6.37 8.14 7.54
CA HIS A 132 -6.25 9.53 7.97
C HIS A 132 -7.52 10.30 7.61
N LYS A 133 -8.09 11.09 8.55
CA LYS A 133 -9.36 11.79 8.33
C LYS A 133 -9.37 12.68 7.07
N SER A 134 -8.24 13.24 6.69
CA SER A 134 -8.13 14.07 5.47
C SER A 134 -8.42 13.32 4.17
N THR A 135 -8.35 11.98 4.14
CA THR A 135 -8.53 11.20 2.90
C THR A 135 -9.93 10.62 2.75
N GLU A 136 -10.83 10.83 3.73
CA GLU A 136 -12.19 10.29 3.72
C GLU A 136 -12.99 10.63 2.46
N HIS A 137 -12.85 11.86 1.97
CA HIS A 137 -13.52 12.32 0.75
C HIS A 137 -12.82 11.86 -0.54
N LEU A 138 -11.58 11.36 -0.46
CA LEU A 138 -10.75 10.95 -1.58
C LEU A 138 -10.80 9.43 -1.84
N LEU A 139 -11.31 8.66 -0.88
CA LEU A 139 -11.26 7.20 -0.92
C LEU A 139 -12.66 6.59 -1.09
N ASN A 140 -12.69 5.43 -1.76
CA ASN A 140 -13.82 4.53 -1.82
C ASN A 140 -13.36 3.16 -1.30
N LEU A 141 -13.68 2.86 -0.04
CA LEU A 141 -13.24 1.64 0.65
C LEU A 141 -14.24 0.50 0.41
N GLN A 142 -13.76 -0.62 -0.13
CA GLN A 142 -14.56 -1.82 -0.41
C GLN A 142 -14.12 -2.96 0.50
N ASN A 143 -14.92 -3.29 1.52
CA ASN A 143 -14.62 -4.38 2.44
C ASN A 143 -15.19 -5.72 1.93
N PHE A 144 -14.29 -6.64 1.55
CA PHE A 144 -14.61 -7.95 0.98
C PHE A 144 -14.66 -9.06 2.03
N SER A 145 -14.31 -8.78 3.29
CA SER A 145 -14.34 -9.76 4.40
C SER A 145 -15.73 -10.36 4.63
N VAL A 146 -16.78 -9.61 4.30
CA VAL A 146 -18.19 -9.99 4.52
C VAL A 146 -18.73 -10.90 3.41
N LEU A 147 -18.03 -11.01 2.26
CA LEU A 147 -18.50 -11.82 1.14
C LEU A 147 -18.42 -13.33 1.42
N ALA A 148 -17.54 -13.77 2.33
CA ALA A 148 -17.37 -15.17 2.69
C ALA A 148 -18.41 -15.71 3.69
N LEU A 149 -19.20 -14.83 4.32
CA LEU A 149 -20.09 -15.19 5.44
C LEU A 149 -21.59 -15.17 5.11
N ARG A 150 -21.99 -14.83 3.88
CA ARG A 150 -23.42 -14.83 3.44
C ARG A 150 -24.11 -16.22 3.43
N GLY A 151 -23.53 -17.23 4.09
CA GLY A 151 -24.12 -18.55 4.29
C GLY A 151 -24.31 -18.97 5.74
N LYS A 152 -23.88 -18.18 6.75
CA LYS A 152 -24.06 -18.51 8.18
C LYS A 152 -24.24 -17.24 9.02
N ASP A 153 -25.43 -17.13 9.59
CA ASP A 153 -25.87 -16.20 10.66
C ASP A 153 -25.93 -14.69 10.35
N ASP A 154 -27.15 -14.17 10.43
CA ASP A 154 -27.58 -12.77 10.23
C ASP A 154 -27.13 -11.80 11.35
N SER A 155 -26.00 -12.06 12.02
CA SER A 155 -25.47 -11.22 13.10
C SER A 155 -23.99 -10.90 12.93
N VAL A 156 -23.55 -10.64 11.70
CA VAL A 156 -22.20 -10.11 11.46
C VAL A 156 -22.20 -8.66 11.93
N GLU A 157 -21.80 -8.44 13.18
CA GLU A 157 -21.34 -7.13 13.65
C GLU A 157 -20.44 -6.56 12.56
N GLU A 158 -20.70 -5.32 12.13
CA GLU A 158 -19.76 -4.58 11.29
C GLU A 158 -18.42 -4.60 12.03
N THR A 159 -17.54 -5.51 11.61
CA THR A 159 -16.21 -5.61 12.19
C THR A 159 -15.59 -4.23 11.98
N ASN A 160 -15.00 -3.68 13.05
CA ASN A 160 -14.25 -2.42 13.06
C ASN A 160 -12.97 -2.55 12.21
N ALA A 161 -13.12 -2.94 10.94
CA ALA A 161 -12.06 -3.21 10.01
C ALA A 161 -11.27 -1.94 9.74
N TYR A 162 -11.96 -0.81 9.72
CA TYR A 162 -11.34 0.49 9.60
C TYR A 162 -12.19 1.62 10.21
N ARG A 163 -11.55 2.75 10.45
CA ARG A 163 -12.20 4.03 10.75
C ARG A 163 -11.38 5.21 10.21
N PHE A 164 -11.99 6.38 10.14
CA PHE A 164 -11.30 7.62 9.76
C PHE A 164 -11.04 8.50 10.98
N GLU A 165 -9.78 8.71 11.33
CA GLU A 165 -9.36 9.53 12.47
C GLU A 165 -8.12 10.38 12.11
N PRO A 166 -7.94 11.57 12.73
CA PRO A 166 -6.69 12.30 12.59
C PRO A 166 -5.55 11.54 13.29
N PHE A 167 -4.36 11.57 12.70
CA PHE A 167 -3.14 11.13 13.37
C PHE A 167 -1.94 11.90 12.82
N ASP A 168 -0.91 12.07 13.64
CA ASP A 168 0.30 12.74 13.20
C ASP A 168 1.07 11.88 12.20
N VAL A 169 1.35 12.48 11.04
CA VAL A 169 2.14 11.88 9.95
C VAL A 169 3.63 12.26 10.10
N ALA A 170 3.96 13.06 11.13
CA ALA A 170 5.32 13.51 11.40
C ALA A 170 6.24 12.31 11.64
N MET A 171 7.22 12.15 10.74
CA MET A 171 8.28 11.17 10.89
C MET A 171 9.10 11.53 12.13
N SER A 172 9.08 10.67 13.14
CA SER A 172 10.20 10.56 14.08
C SER A 172 11.38 9.97 13.31
N ALA A 173 12.11 10.82 12.58
CA ALA A 173 13.42 10.52 11.98
C ALA A 173 14.52 10.26 13.04
N HIS A 174 14.14 9.91 14.27
CA HIS A 174 15.01 9.80 15.44
C HIS A 174 14.74 8.54 16.29
N GLN A 175 14.24 7.46 15.69
CA GLN A 175 14.27 6.14 16.32
C GLN A 175 14.66 5.07 15.30
N LEU A 176 15.94 5.10 14.92
CA LEU A 176 16.71 3.90 14.63
C LEU A 176 17.73 3.74 15.76
#